data_AF-A0A2D4PB72-F1
#
_entry.id   AF-A0A2D4PB72-F1
#
_cell.length_a   1.000
_cell.length_b   1.000
_cell.length_c   1.000
_cell.angle_alpha   90.00
_cell.angle_beta   90.00
_cell.angle_gamma   90.00
#
_symmetry.space_group_name_H-M   'P 1'
#
loop_
_entity.id
_entity.type
_entity.pdbx_description
1 polymer ?
#
loop_
_entity_poly.entity_id
_entity_poly.type
_entity_poly.pdbx_seq_one_letter_code
_entity_poly.pdbx_strand_id
1 'polypeptide(L)'
;KAMEPIIKAVRKICYSLDGIETPAITAAVKNLRRTVNLPGNKSPEGSIISSDDTSKNPIGSLQSENPLQISIDQLTSAVHALLQLHLNSYDSPSLSTPRTTKSTKEAWTATEHLQFTIFAAHGIPNNWVSVYEKYYLVCSLTHNGKDLFKPVQSKKVGTYKKFFYLIKWDELIIFPIQISQLPLESILCLTLFGILNQNGGNSPDSNKQRKGPEMLGQVSLPLFDFERMLTCGTKLLHLWIPPQNLNTVSGVAHKKRNLMERIMLQVDFPSLPFDIIYKIPQAANNSTCNSIETLEKDSRERLLSIISKEGTYGYVFLVTSNLTFHMQ
;
A
#
# COMPACT_ATOMS: atom_id res chain seq x y z
N LYS A 1 33.40 9.11 12.54
CA LYS A 1 32.87 10.49 12.39
C LYS A 1 32.41 10.82 10.96
N ALA A 2 32.99 10.26 9.90
CA ALA A 2 32.63 10.58 8.50
C ALA A 2 31.23 10.13 8.01
N MET A 3 30.59 9.16 8.68
CA MET A 3 29.32 8.56 8.19
C MET A 3 28.04 9.20 8.73
N GLU A 4 28.12 9.93 9.84
CA GLU A 4 26.95 10.64 10.39
C GLU A 4 26.34 11.65 9.42
N PRO A 5 27.13 12.39 8.60
CA PRO A 5 26.59 13.20 7.51
C PRO A 5 25.77 12.40 6.49
N ILE A 6 26.23 11.21 6.09
CA ILE A 6 25.54 10.34 5.11
C ILE A 6 24.22 9.86 5.69
N ILE A 7 24.23 9.35 6.93
CA ILE A 7 23.01 8.85 7.58
C ILE A 7 22.02 10.00 7.83
N LYS A 8 22.52 11.20 8.16
CA LYS A 8 21.68 12.41 8.25
C LYS A 8 21.10 12.79 6.89
N ALA A 9 21.85 12.63 5.79
CA ALA A 9 21.35 12.88 4.44
C ALA A 9 20.26 11.88 4.05
N VAL A 10 20.47 10.58 4.27
CA VAL A 10 19.46 9.54 4.03
C VAL A 10 18.18 9.81 4.84
N ARG A 11 18.33 10.15 6.13
CA ARG A 11 17.19 10.53 6.96
C ARG A 11 16.44 11.74 6.39
N LYS A 12 17.14 12.76 5.90
CA LYS A 12 16.52 13.92 5.26
C LYS A 12 15.78 13.53 3.98
N ILE A 13 16.33 12.64 3.16
CA ILE A 13 15.65 12.12 1.97
C ILE A 13 14.35 11.43 2.38
N CYS A 14 14.40 10.47 3.32
CA CYS A 14 13.20 9.81 3.84
C CYS A 14 12.19 10.80 4.42
N TYR A 15 12.63 11.84 5.14
CA TYR A 15 11.76 12.89 5.66
C TYR A 15 11.04 13.66 4.54
N SER A 16 11.76 14.02 3.47
CA SER A 16 11.17 14.68 2.30
C SER A 16 10.18 13.81 1.53
N LEU A 17 10.27 12.49 1.69
CA LEU A 17 9.36 11.49 1.11
C LEU A 17 8.35 11.02 2.16
N ASP A 18 7.70 11.96 2.85
CA ASP A 18 6.66 11.70 3.87
C ASP A 18 7.08 10.76 5.02
N GLY A 19 8.36 10.75 5.36
CA GLY A 19 8.90 9.92 6.45
C GLY A 19 8.96 8.42 6.13
N ILE A 20 8.88 8.02 4.85
CA ILE A 20 8.94 6.61 4.44
C ILE A 20 10.33 6.01 4.72
N GLU A 21 10.36 4.96 5.53
CA GLU A 21 11.58 4.20 5.83
C GLU A 21 11.39 2.71 5.52
N THR A 22 11.83 2.28 4.34
CA THR A 22 11.70 0.89 3.89
C THR A 22 12.71 -0.03 4.60
N PRO A 23 12.43 -1.35 4.64
CA PRO A 23 13.38 -2.33 5.20
C PRO A 23 14.75 -2.29 4.52
N ALA A 24 14.80 -2.06 3.21
CA ALA A 24 16.04 -1.94 2.44
C ALA A 24 16.90 -0.77 2.94
N ILE A 25 16.30 0.39 3.19
CA ILE A 25 16.98 1.56 3.75
C ILE A 25 17.51 1.24 5.15
N THR A 26 16.66 0.71 6.04
CA THR A 26 17.11 0.36 7.41
C THR A 26 18.26 -0.65 7.37
N ALA A 27 18.16 -1.68 6.52
CA ALA A 27 19.18 -2.72 6.40
C ALA A 27 20.49 -2.17 5.86
N ALA A 28 20.44 -1.36 4.79
CA ALA A 28 21.63 -0.75 4.19
C ALA A 28 22.33 0.20 5.18
N VAL A 29 21.58 1.04 5.91
CA VAL A 29 22.16 1.90 6.97
C VAL A 29 22.78 1.05 8.08
N LYS A 30 22.13 -0.04 8.49
CA LYS A 30 22.66 -0.94 9.53
C LYS A 30 23.94 -1.63 9.05
N ASN A 31 23.99 -2.08 7.80
CA ASN A 31 25.17 -2.68 7.19
C ASN A 31 26.32 -1.67 7.11
N LEU A 32 26.05 -0.44 6.66
CA LEU A 32 27.05 0.63 6.56
C LEU A 32 27.67 0.96 7.92
N ARG A 33 26.83 1.05 8.97
CA ARG A 33 27.33 1.23 10.34
C ARG A 33 28.23 0.09 10.78
N ARG A 34 27.89 -1.17 10.45
CA ARG A 34 28.72 -2.32 10.81
C ARG A 34 30.04 -2.30 10.07
N THR A 35 30.05 -2.16 8.75
CA THR A 35 31.26 -2.17 7.92
C THR A 35 32.29 -1.14 8.36
N VAL A 36 31.83 0.05 8.75
CA VAL A 36 32.71 1.15 9.19
C VAL A 36 33.25 0.93 10.62
N ASN A 37 32.53 0.16 11.44
CA ASN A 37 32.93 -0.17 12.80
C ASN A 37 33.73 -1.47 12.89
N LEU A 38 33.97 -2.19 11.77
CA LEU A 38 34.83 -3.36 11.75
C LEU A 38 36.29 -2.93 11.97
N PRO A 39 37.00 -3.49 12.97
CA PRO A 39 38.42 -3.27 13.12
C PRO A 39 39.18 -4.08 12.07
N GLY A 40 39.74 -3.40 11.06
CA GLY A 40 40.83 -3.95 10.25
C GLY A 40 40.63 -3.86 8.74
N ASN A 41 41.18 -2.80 8.15
CA ASN A 41 42.03 -2.91 6.96
C ASN A 41 43.34 -2.19 7.29
N LYS A 42 44.14 -2.77 8.20
CA LYS A 42 45.57 -2.47 8.19
C LYS A 42 46.14 -3.33 7.06
N SER A 43 46.52 -2.70 5.94
CA SER A 43 47.45 -3.36 5.03
C SER A 43 48.72 -3.68 5.82
N PRO A 44 49.35 -4.84 5.62
CA PRO A 44 50.71 -5.02 6.08
C PRO A 44 51.60 -4.15 5.19
N GLU A 45 51.88 -2.94 5.63
CA GLU A 45 53.07 -2.22 5.21
C GLU A 45 54.29 -2.91 5.83
N GLY A 46 55.17 -3.40 4.98
CA GLY A 46 56.58 -3.63 5.32
C GLY A 46 57.09 -5.05 5.09
N SER A 47 57.63 -5.31 3.90
CA SER A 47 58.94 -5.96 3.72
C SER A 47 59.34 -5.90 2.25
N ILE A 48 60.32 -5.04 1.95
CA ILE A 48 61.09 -5.03 0.71
C ILE A 48 62.25 -6.00 0.91
N ILE A 49 62.51 -6.91 -0.06
CA ILE A 49 63.79 -7.12 -0.79
C ILE A 49 63.79 -8.49 -1.52
N SER A 50 64.01 -8.41 -2.86
CA SER A 50 64.62 -9.33 -3.88
C SER A 50 64.22 -10.82 -3.93
N SER A 51 64.10 -11.52 -5.07
CA SER A 51 64.69 -11.38 -6.42
C SER A 51 64.04 -12.43 -7.35
N ASP A 52 64.00 -12.14 -8.66
CA ASP A 52 63.97 -13.03 -9.85
C ASP A 52 63.16 -14.34 -9.85
N ASP A 53 62.18 -14.45 -10.77
CA ASP A 53 62.31 -15.24 -12.02
C ASP A 53 60.92 -15.53 -12.65
N THR A 54 60.96 -16.06 -13.85
CA THR A 54 60.09 -15.94 -15.02
C THR A 54 58.81 -16.80 -15.01
N SER A 55 57.75 -16.23 -15.63
CA SER A 55 56.65 -16.89 -16.36
C SER A 55 55.34 -17.32 -15.65
N LYS A 56 54.27 -17.06 -16.42
CA LYS A 56 52.90 -17.65 -16.44
C LYS A 56 51.80 -16.90 -15.68
N ASN A 57 50.93 -16.27 -16.48
CA ASN A 57 49.56 -15.94 -16.11
C ASN A 57 48.86 -17.15 -15.46
N PRO A 58 47.96 -16.88 -14.51
CA PRO A 58 46.59 -17.31 -14.73
C PRO A 58 45.56 -16.20 -14.50
N ILE A 59 44.53 -16.30 -15.32
CA ILE A 59 43.22 -15.66 -15.27
C ILE A 59 42.64 -15.67 -13.84
N GLY A 60 42.02 -14.55 -13.45
CA GLY A 60 41.03 -14.52 -12.36
C GLY A 60 41.42 -13.72 -11.12
N SER A 61 41.76 -12.43 -11.27
CA SER A 61 41.64 -11.49 -10.16
C SER A 61 40.16 -11.33 -9.82
N LEU A 62 39.63 -12.20 -8.96
CA LEU A 62 38.45 -11.90 -8.15
C LEU A 62 38.76 -10.59 -7.43
N GLN A 63 38.18 -9.49 -7.93
CA GLN A 63 38.25 -8.21 -7.26
C GLN A 63 37.72 -8.43 -5.84
N SER A 64 38.61 -8.33 -4.86
CA SER A 64 38.21 -8.18 -3.45
C SER A 64 37.53 -6.82 -3.36
N GLU A 65 36.26 -6.76 -3.77
CA GLU A 65 35.46 -5.54 -3.70
C GLU A 65 35.52 -5.02 -2.26
N ASN A 66 35.90 -3.75 -2.12
CA ASN A 66 36.03 -3.12 -0.81
C ASN A 66 34.67 -3.22 -0.10
N PRO A 67 34.58 -3.85 1.09
CA PRO A 67 33.30 -4.03 1.81
C PRO A 67 32.55 -2.71 2.04
N LEU A 68 33.28 -1.59 2.17
CA LEU A 68 32.70 -0.27 2.28
C LEU A 68 31.98 0.15 1.00
N GLN A 69 32.57 -0.12 -0.17
CA GLN A 69 32.00 0.20 -1.47
C GLN A 69 30.69 -0.55 -1.68
N ILE A 70 30.67 -1.87 -1.43
CA ILE A 70 29.45 -2.70 -1.48
C ILE A 70 28.35 -2.10 -0.58
N SER A 71 28.70 -1.70 0.64
CA SER A 71 27.71 -1.13 1.56
C SER A 71 27.18 0.23 1.11
N ILE A 72 27.99 1.04 0.44
CA ILE A 72 27.56 2.32 -0.16
C ILE A 72 26.65 2.05 -1.35
N ASP A 73 27.00 1.10 -2.21
CA ASP A 73 26.21 0.74 -3.39
C ASP A 73 24.85 0.17 -2.99
N GLN A 74 24.79 -0.65 -1.95
CA GLN A 74 23.53 -1.12 -1.35
C GLN A 74 22.66 0.03 -0.83
N LEU A 75 23.27 1.02 -0.18
CA LEU A 75 22.53 2.19 0.32
C LEU A 75 22.01 3.05 -0.84
N THR A 76 22.85 3.29 -1.85
CA THR A 76 22.49 4.03 -3.06
C THR A 76 21.33 3.33 -3.78
N SER A 77 21.43 2.02 -3.99
CA SER A 77 20.36 1.21 -4.59
C SER A 77 19.06 1.28 -3.79
N ALA A 78 19.13 1.18 -2.45
CA ALA A 78 17.95 1.30 -1.59
C ALA A 78 17.30 2.69 -1.67
N VAL A 79 18.09 3.77 -1.77
CA VAL A 79 17.59 5.14 -1.96
C VAL A 79 16.93 5.30 -3.32
N HIS A 80 17.53 4.79 -4.39
CA HIS A 80 16.92 4.80 -5.73
C HIS A 80 15.60 4.03 -5.75
N ALA A 81 15.56 2.84 -5.14
CA ALA A 81 14.34 2.04 -5.05
C ALA A 81 13.22 2.77 -4.28
N LEU A 82 13.57 3.48 -3.19
CA LEU A 82 12.61 4.30 -2.45
C LEU A 82 12.07 5.46 -3.29
N LEU A 83 12.94 6.17 -4.01
CA LEU A 83 12.53 7.27 -4.90
C LEU A 83 11.60 6.76 -6.00
N GLN A 84 11.96 5.65 -6.64
CA GLN A 84 11.14 5.03 -7.68
C GLN A 84 9.78 4.59 -7.12
N LEU A 85 9.76 3.98 -5.93
CA LEU A 85 8.51 3.58 -5.28
C LEU A 85 7.60 4.78 -4.97
N HIS A 86 8.18 5.87 -4.47
CA HIS A 86 7.43 7.09 -4.17
C HIS A 86 6.87 7.74 -5.45
N LEU A 87 7.67 7.84 -6.52
CA LEU A 87 7.23 8.38 -7.82
C LEU A 87 6.09 7.56 -8.43
N ASN A 88 6.17 6.23 -8.33
CA ASN A 88 5.12 5.33 -8.82
C ASN A 88 3.81 5.44 -8.04
N SER A 89 3.79 6.10 -6.88
CA SER A 89 2.60 6.26 -6.05
C SER A 89 1.77 7.50 -6.42
N TYR A 90 2.32 8.41 -7.25
CA TYR A 90 1.65 9.64 -7.69
C TYR A 90 1.04 9.56 -9.09
N ASP A 91 0.98 8.36 -9.70
CA ASP A 91 0.33 8.07 -10.99
C ASP A 91 0.47 9.21 -12.02
N SER A 92 1.65 9.33 -12.63
CA SER A 92 1.77 9.98 -13.93
C SER A 92 2.20 8.93 -14.96
N PRO A 93 1.31 8.53 -15.90
CA PRO A 93 1.64 7.57 -16.95
C PRO A 93 2.74 8.07 -17.92
N SER A 94 3.18 9.32 -17.80
CA SER A 94 4.20 9.94 -18.66
C SER A 94 5.65 9.63 -18.29
N LEU A 95 5.91 9.03 -17.12
CA LEU A 95 7.28 8.75 -16.64
C LEU A 95 7.64 7.25 -16.57
N SER A 96 6.74 6.36 -17.00
CA SER A 96 7.03 4.93 -16.94
C SER A 96 8.11 4.57 -17.95
N THR A 97 9.27 4.15 -17.44
CA THR A 97 10.22 3.28 -18.16
C THR A 97 9.45 2.21 -18.94
N PRO A 98 9.93 1.80 -20.14
CA PRO A 98 9.18 0.90 -21.02
C PRO A 98 8.69 -0.30 -20.22
N ARG A 99 7.36 -0.42 -20.07
CA ARG A 99 6.75 -1.58 -19.42
C ARG A 99 7.25 -2.79 -20.17
N THR A 100 8.07 -3.61 -19.52
CA THR A 100 8.39 -4.95 -20.04
C THR A 100 7.06 -5.61 -20.39
N THR A 101 6.89 -6.05 -21.63
CA THR A 101 5.65 -6.63 -22.14
C THR A 101 5.36 -7.93 -21.39
N LYS A 102 4.76 -7.81 -20.20
CA LYS A 102 4.27 -8.97 -19.46
C LYS A 102 3.10 -9.56 -20.24
N SER A 103 2.98 -10.89 -20.23
CA SER A 103 1.78 -11.55 -20.71
C SER A 103 0.57 -11.08 -19.92
N THR A 104 -0.61 -11.07 -20.53
CA THR A 104 -1.84 -10.63 -19.87
C THR A 104 -2.78 -11.81 -19.63
N LYS A 105 -3.53 -11.76 -18.52
CA LYS A 105 -4.56 -12.75 -18.13
C LYS A 105 -5.88 -12.01 -17.93
N GLU A 106 -6.99 -12.57 -18.40
CA GLU A 106 -8.30 -11.94 -18.24
C GLU A 106 -8.83 -12.16 -16.81
N ALA A 107 -9.34 -11.09 -16.17
CA ALA A 107 -9.77 -11.12 -14.77
C ALA A 107 -10.81 -12.22 -14.48
N TRP A 108 -11.78 -12.43 -15.38
CA TRP A 108 -12.83 -13.46 -15.21
C TRP A 108 -12.29 -14.91 -15.19
N THR A 109 -11.03 -15.13 -15.61
CA THR A 109 -10.36 -16.44 -15.54
C THR A 109 -9.47 -16.58 -14.28
N ALA A 110 -9.32 -15.51 -13.50
CA ALA A 110 -8.50 -15.50 -12.30
C ALA A 110 -9.26 -16.10 -11.11
N THR A 111 -8.97 -17.35 -10.79
CA THR A 111 -9.56 -18.11 -9.67
C THR A 111 -8.89 -17.81 -8.32
N GLU A 112 -7.80 -17.04 -8.35
CA GLU A 112 -7.08 -16.59 -7.16
C GLU A 112 -7.96 -15.65 -6.32
N HIS A 113 -7.89 -15.79 -4.99
CA HIS A 113 -8.57 -14.87 -4.09
C HIS A 113 -7.87 -13.52 -4.01
N LEU A 114 -8.65 -12.44 -3.82
CA LEU A 114 -8.07 -11.12 -3.57
C LEU A 114 -7.28 -11.14 -2.26
N GLN A 115 -5.99 -10.88 -2.35
CA GLN A 115 -5.09 -10.84 -1.20
C GLN A 115 -4.08 -9.72 -1.33
N PHE A 116 -3.64 -9.18 -0.19
CA PHE A 116 -2.59 -8.18 -0.09
C PHE A 116 -2.00 -8.19 1.31
N THR A 117 -0.77 -7.70 1.44
CA THR A 117 -0.12 -7.55 2.74
C THR A 117 -0.21 -6.10 3.20
N ILE A 118 -0.75 -5.88 4.39
CA ILE A 118 -0.59 -4.61 5.09
C ILE A 118 0.81 -4.62 5.68
N PHE A 119 1.72 -3.86 5.08
CA PHE A 119 3.10 -3.88 5.53
C PHE A 119 3.31 -2.95 6.73
N ALA A 120 3.22 -1.64 6.50
CA ALA A 120 3.47 -0.64 7.53
C ALA A 120 2.78 0.69 7.25
N ALA A 121 2.51 1.47 8.31
CA ALA A 121 2.20 2.88 8.21
C ALA A 121 3.42 3.71 8.65
N HIS A 122 3.84 4.64 7.80
CA HIS A 122 5.01 5.49 7.96
C HIS A 122 4.59 6.91 8.34
N GLY A 123 5.53 7.68 8.90
CA GLY A 123 5.29 9.08 9.26
C GLY A 123 4.40 9.25 10.49
N ILE A 124 4.44 8.31 11.45
CA ILE A 124 3.56 8.36 12.63
C ILE A 124 3.96 9.52 13.55
N PRO A 125 3.03 10.44 13.87
CA PRO A 125 3.31 11.58 14.76
C PRO A 125 3.62 11.18 16.21
N ASN A 126 4.47 11.97 16.89
CA ASN A 126 4.86 11.70 18.27
C ASN A 126 3.68 11.75 19.27
N ASN A 127 2.70 12.62 19.01
CA ASN A 127 1.51 12.73 19.86
C ASN A 127 0.66 11.46 19.80
N TRP A 128 0.54 10.83 18.63
CA TRP A 128 -0.16 9.54 18.50
C TRP A 128 0.51 8.45 19.34
N VAL A 129 1.84 8.36 19.31
CA VAL A 129 2.61 7.43 20.14
C VAL A 129 2.35 7.64 21.64
N SER A 130 2.07 8.88 22.05
CA SER A 130 1.79 9.23 23.45
C SER A 130 0.33 8.95 23.84
N VAL A 131 -0.59 9.03 22.88
CA VAL A 131 -2.04 8.94 23.09
C VAL A 131 -2.59 7.52 22.90
N TYR A 132 -2.07 6.77 21.92
CA TYR A 132 -2.57 5.44 21.57
C TYR A 132 -1.54 4.35 21.87
N GLU A 133 -1.99 3.27 22.49
CA GLU A 133 -1.16 2.10 22.79
C GLU A 133 -1.06 1.11 21.62
N LYS A 134 -2.14 0.99 20.83
CA LYS A 134 -2.28 -0.01 19.77
C LYS A 134 -3.04 0.56 18.59
N TYR A 135 -2.76 -0.01 17.43
CA TYR A 135 -3.30 0.39 16.15
C TYR A 135 -3.71 -0.84 15.35
N TYR A 136 -4.76 -0.71 14.56
CA TYR A 136 -5.19 -1.74 13.62
C TYR A 136 -5.91 -1.11 12.43
N LEU A 137 -6.04 -1.88 11.35
CA LEU A 137 -6.81 -1.50 10.18
C LEU A 137 -8.09 -2.32 10.07
N VAL A 138 -9.14 -1.67 9.57
CA VAL A 138 -10.31 -2.33 9.00
C VAL A 138 -10.23 -2.18 7.49
N CYS A 139 -10.25 -3.31 6.80
CA CYS A 139 -10.24 -3.42 5.35
C CYS A 139 -11.65 -3.79 4.89
N SER A 140 -12.28 -2.92 4.11
CA SER A 140 -13.53 -3.25 3.43
C SER A 140 -13.33 -3.26 1.92
N LEU A 141 -14.04 -4.16 1.26
CA LEU A 141 -14.08 -4.26 -0.19
C LEU A 141 -15.48 -3.87 -0.63
N THR A 142 -15.61 -2.83 -1.44
CA THR A 142 -16.90 -2.23 -1.75
C THR A 142 -17.16 -2.13 -3.25
N HIS A 143 -18.44 -2.18 -3.61
CA HIS A 143 -18.96 -1.86 -4.94
C HIS A 143 -20.25 -1.05 -4.77
N ASN A 144 -20.35 0.11 -5.41
CA ASN A 144 -21.50 1.01 -5.28
C ASN A 144 -21.89 1.34 -3.83
N GLY A 145 -20.88 1.55 -2.98
CA GLY A 145 -21.05 1.89 -1.56
C GLY A 145 -21.51 0.74 -0.67
N LYS A 146 -21.62 -0.49 -1.19
CA LYS A 146 -21.94 -1.68 -0.41
C LYS A 146 -20.72 -2.58 -0.27
N ASP A 147 -20.54 -3.13 0.92
CA ASP A 147 -19.53 -4.14 1.17
C ASP A 147 -19.83 -5.41 0.35
N LEU A 148 -18.87 -5.83 -0.48
CA LEU A 148 -18.92 -7.12 -1.17
C LEU A 148 -18.72 -8.29 -0.20
N PHE A 149 -17.96 -8.05 0.87
CA PHE A 149 -17.64 -9.02 1.92
C PHE A 149 -17.59 -8.34 3.28
N LYS A 150 -17.79 -9.13 4.34
CA LYS A 150 -17.61 -8.64 5.71
C LYS A 150 -16.21 -8.02 5.84
N PRO A 151 -16.09 -6.78 6.37
CA PRO A 151 -14.80 -6.15 6.56
C PRO A 151 -13.84 -7.01 7.39
N VAL A 152 -12.60 -7.08 6.95
CA VAL A 152 -11.53 -7.85 7.60
C VAL A 152 -10.73 -6.91 8.49
N GLN A 153 -10.46 -7.32 9.72
CA GLN A 153 -9.68 -6.53 10.67
C GLN A 153 -8.26 -7.11 10.78
N SER A 154 -7.26 -6.23 10.76
CA SER A 154 -5.88 -6.62 11.04
C SER A 154 -5.63 -6.83 12.54
N LYS A 155 -4.45 -7.38 12.86
CA LYS A 155 -3.90 -7.45 14.22
C LYS A 155 -3.73 -6.07 14.81
N LYS A 156 -3.90 -6.02 16.14
CA LYS A 156 -3.62 -4.84 16.96
C LYS A 156 -2.14 -4.83 17.32
N VAL A 157 -1.40 -3.86 16.80
CA VAL A 157 0.06 -3.75 16.96
C VAL A 157 0.45 -2.38 17.52
N GLY A 158 1.65 -2.28 18.10
CA GLY A 158 2.20 -1.02 18.62
C GLY A 158 3.08 -0.29 17.61
N THR A 159 3.70 0.81 18.04
CA THR A 159 4.63 1.60 17.25
C THR A 159 6.08 1.16 17.47
N TYR A 160 6.89 1.26 16.41
CA TYR A 160 8.33 1.05 16.42
C TYR A 160 9.05 2.33 16.04
N LYS A 161 10.24 2.56 16.59
CA LYS A 161 11.06 3.73 16.26
C LYS A 161 12.36 3.33 15.58
N LYS A 162 12.63 3.92 14.42
CA LYS A 162 13.92 3.86 13.74
C LYS A 162 14.41 5.28 13.44
N PHE A 163 14.44 5.73 12.18
CA PHE A 163 14.54 7.16 11.89
C PHE A 163 13.26 7.88 12.25
N PHE A 164 12.12 7.28 11.93
CA PHE A 164 10.78 7.78 12.24
C PHE A 164 10.00 6.73 13.03
N TYR A 165 8.88 7.15 13.62
CA TYR A 165 7.91 6.20 14.15
C TYR A 165 7.13 5.56 13.00
N LEU A 166 6.96 4.25 13.08
CA LEU A 166 6.18 3.46 12.14
C LEU A 166 5.32 2.45 12.90
N ILE A 167 4.21 2.04 12.30
CA ILE A 167 3.43 0.90 12.77
C ILE A 167 3.64 -0.22 11.76
N LYS A 168 4.11 -1.40 12.19
CA LYS A 168 4.37 -2.54 11.30
C LYS A 168 3.36 -3.65 11.60
N TRP A 169 2.59 -4.05 10.59
CA TRP A 169 1.68 -5.20 10.65
C TRP A 169 2.31 -6.44 10.04
N ASP A 170 2.87 -6.32 8.83
CA ASP A 170 3.42 -7.45 8.06
C ASP A 170 2.42 -8.61 7.98
N GLU A 171 1.18 -8.26 7.68
CA GLU A 171 0.03 -9.16 7.77
C GLU A 171 -0.66 -9.32 6.43
N LEU A 172 -0.76 -10.57 5.98
CA LEU A 172 -1.52 -10.96 4.81
C LEU A 172 -3.01 -10.93 5.11
N ILE A 173 -3.75 -10.11 4.36
CA ILE A 173 -5.21 -10.03 4.36
C ILE A 173 -5.72 -10.75 3.12
N ILE A 174 -6.72 -11.60 3.30
CA ILE A 174 -7.36 -12.36 2.22
C ILE A 174 -8.87 -12.12 2.30
N PHE A 175 -9.46 -11.63 1.22
CA PHE A 175 -10.90 -11.63 1.05
C PHE A 175 -11.34 -12.95 0.41
N PRO A 176 -12.38 -13.63 0.92
CA PRO A 176 -12.86 -14.88 0.35
C PRO A 176 -13.71 -14.65 -0.91
N ILE A 177 -13.19 -13.87 -1.86
CA ILE A 177 -13.73 -13.57 -3.19
C ILE A 177 -12.66 -13.82 -4.23
N GLN A 178 -13.02 -14.49 -5.32
CA GLN A 178 -12.13 -14.67 -6.45
C GLN A 178 -12.00 -13.37 -7.25
N ILE A 179 -10.82 -13.12 -7.83
CA ILE A 179 -10.60 -11.96 -8.68
C ILE A 179 -11.58 -11.95 -9.87
N SER A 180 -11.95 -13.12 -10.39
CA SER A 180 -12.95 -13.29 -11.44
C SER A 180 -14.35 -12.78 -11.10
N GLN A 181 -14.66 -12.65 -9.82
CA GLN A 181 -15.97 -12.19 -9.33
C GLN A 181 -15.97 -10.71 -8.97
N LEU A 182 -14.82 -10.02 -9.04
CA LEU A 182 -14.72 -8.61 -8.71
C LEU A 182 -15.38 -7.76 -9.80
N PRO A 183 -16.35 -6.90 -9.46
CA PRO A 183 -16.78 -5.82 -10.34
C PRO A 183 -15.60 -4.91 -10.72
N LEU A 184 -15.64 -4.30 -11.91
CA LEU A 184 -14.63 -3.34 -12.36
C LEU A 184 -14.48 -2.16 -11.38
N GLU A 185 -15.59 -1.68 -10.82
CA GLU A 185 -15.64 -0.55 -9.90
C GLU A 185 -15.39 -0.97 -8.43
N SER A 186 -14.74 -2.11 -8.21
CA SER A 186 -14.38 -2.56 -6.86
C SER A 186 -13.36 -1.62 -6.22
N ILE A 187 -13.66 -1.15 -5.02
CA ILE A 187 -12.80 -0.25 -4.24
C ILE A 187 -12.41 -0.92 -2.93
N LEU A 188 -11.11 -0.97 -2.68
CA LEU A 188 -10.54 -1.35 -1.39
C LEU A 188 -10.46 -0.10 -0.49
N CYS A 189 -11.14 -0.14 0.65
CA CYS A 189 -11.11 0.90 1.67
C CYS A 189 -10.33 0.42 2.89
N LEU A 190 -9.32 1.19 3.30
CA LEU A 190 -8.44 0.88 4.41
C LEU A 190 -8.60 1.97 5.47
N THR A 191 -9.09 1.59 6.65
CA THR A 191 -9.39 2.54 7.74
C THR A 191 -8.50 2.23 8.94
N LEU A 192 -7.68 3.19 9.35
CA LEU A 192 -6.78 3.09 10.49
C LEU A 192 -7.49 3.50 11.78
N PHE A 193 -7.37 2.67 12.82
CA PHE A 193 -7.89 2.92 14.15
C PHE A 193 -6.78 2.94 15.21
N GLY A 194 -6.97 3.79 16.22
CA GLY A 194 -6.13 3.90 17.41
C GLY A 194 -6.89 3.47 18.67
N ILE A 195 -6.21 2.76 19.57
CA ILE A 195 -6.72 2.38 20.88
C ILE A 195 -6.02 3.24 21.93
N LEU A 196 -6.80 4.03 22.67
CA LEU A 196 -6.29 4.98 23.66
C LEU A 196 -5.50 4.29 24.77
N ASN A 197 -4.39 4.89 25.17
CA ASN A 197 -3.61 4.50 26.33
C ASN A 197 -4.36 4.93 27.61
N GLN A 198 -4.91 3.96 28.34
CA GLN A 198 -5.77 4.22 29.51
C GLN A 198 -4.98 4.43 30.83
N ASN A 199 -3.64 4.43 30.79
CA ASN A 199 -2.81 4.48 32.00
C ASN A 199 -2.59 5.90 32.57
N GLY A 200 -3.27 6.92 32.04
CA GLY A 200 -3.23 8.29 32.54
C GLY A 200 -4.20 8.53 33.71
N GLY A 201 -3.80 8.12 34.92
CA GLY A 201 -4.11 8.81 36.19
C GLY A 201 -5.53 9.31 36.49
N ASN A 202 -6.59 8.64 36.07
CA ASN A 202 -7.95 8.97 36.52
C ASN A 202 -8.45 7.93 37.52
N SER A 203 -8.89 8.44 38.68
CA SER A 203 -9.51 7.69 39.77
C SER A 203 -10.51 6.62 39.27
N PRO A 204 -10.51 5.40 39.86
CA PRO A 204 -11.40 4.31 39.46
C PRO A 204 -12.90 4.60 39.69
N ASP A 205 -13.25 5.71 40.36
CA ASP A 205 -14.63 6.01 40.77
C ASP A 205 -15.47 6.83 39.77
N SER A 206 -14.97 7.11 38.56
CA SER A 206 -15.84 7.67 37.51
C SER A 206 -16.29 6.59 36.55
N ASN A 207 -17.62 6.39 36.43
CA ASN A 207 -18.33 5.61 35.41
C ASN A 207 -18.10 6.14 33.97
N LYS A 208 -16.88 6.52 33.62
CA LYS A 208 -16.49 6.86 32.25
C LYS A 208 -16.24 5.54 31.52
N GLN A 209 -17.26 5.09 30.79
CA GLN A 209 -17.16 4.02 29.81
C GLN A 209 -15.82 4.08 29.07
N ARG A 210 -15.17 2.93 28.90
CA ARG A 210 -14.00 2.78 28.04
C ARG A 210 -14.32 3.42 26.69
N LYS A 211 -13.67 4.54 26.36
CA LYS A 211 -13.78 5.12 25.01
C LYS A 211 -13.30 4.06 24.02
N GLY A 212 -14.16 3.73 23.06
CA GLY A 212 -13.86 2.75 22.02
C GLY A 212 -12.70 3.18 21.12
N PRO A 213 -12.29 2.33 20.17
CA PRO A 213 -11.27 2.69 19.18
C PRO A 213 -11.65 3.96 18.41
N GLU A 214 -10.66 4.82 18.17
CA GLU A 214 -10.81 6.07 17.43
C GLU A 214 -10.38 5.88 15.98
N MET A 215 -11.21 6.30 15.02
CA MET A 215 -10.86 6.29 13.60
C MET A 215 -9.86 7.41 13.34
N LEU A 216 -8.62 7.07 12.98
CA LEU A 216 -7.53 8.02 12.82
C LEU A 216 -7.40 8.55 11.39
N GLY A 217 -7.73 7.72 10.41
CA GLY A 217 -7.70 8.08 9.00
C GLY A 217 -8.13 6.93 8.11
N GLN A 218 -8.33 7.20 6.83
CA GLN A 218 -8.74 6.20 5.86
C GLN A 218 -8.13 6.49 4.48
N VAL A 219 -8.11 5.49 3.60
CA VAL A 219 -7.81 5.66 2.18
C VAL A 219 -8.65 4.68 1.35
N SER A 220 -8.98 5.07 0.14
CA SER A 220 -9.69 4.25 -0.83
C SER A 220 -8.81 4.06 -2.06
N LEU A 221 -8.77 2.83 -2.58
CA LEU A 221 -7.98 2.42 -3.74
C LEU A 221 -8.87 1.63 -4.70
N PRO A 222 -9.12 2.12 -5.92
CA PRO A 222 -9.70 1.30 -6.99
C PRO A 222 -8.81 0.09 -7.26
N LEU A 223 -9.40 -1.11 -7.29
CA LEU A 223 -8.63 -2.33 -7.56
C LEU A 223 -8.21 -2.44 -9.02
N PHE A 224 -8.98 -1.84 -9.94
CA PHE A 224 -8.63 -1.73 -11.34
C PHE A 224 -8.33 -0.27 -11.69
N ASP A 225 -7.24 -0.04 -12.42
CA ASP A 225 -6.88 1.30 -12.89
C ASP A 225 -7.70 1.73 -14.14
N PHE A 226 -7.37 2.88 -14.71
CA PHE A 226 -8.04 3.40 -15.91
C PHE A 226 -7.78 2.54 -17.16
N GLU A 227 -6.67 1.80 -17.21
CA GLU A 227 -6.37 0.78 -18.23
C GLU A 227 -7.03 -0.56 -17.91
N ARG A 228 -7.80 -0.63 -16.81
CA ARG A 228 -8.52 -1.82 -16.32
C ARG A 228 -7.58 -2.93 -15.88
N MET A 229 -6.35 -2.60 -15.52
CA MET A 229 -5.39 -3.53 -14.96
C MET A 229 -5.58 -3.63 -13.45
N LEU A 230 -5.55 -4.85 -12.92
CA LEU A 230 -5.61 -5.09 -11.49
C LEU A 230 -4.35 -4.53 -10.82
N THR A 231 -4.55 -3.83 -9.70
CA THR A 231 -3.46 -3.31 -8.87
C THR A 231 -2.51 -4.43 -8.44
N CYS A 232 -1.21 -4.18 -8.57
CA CYS A 232 -0.16 -5.12 -8.24
C CYS A 232 1.06 -4.43 -7.62
N GLY A 233 1.89 -5.21 -6.92
CA GLY A 233 3.11 -4.72 -6.29
C GLY A 233 2.87 -3.80 -5.09
N THR A 234 3.93 -3.13 -4.65
CA THR A 234 3.88 -2.20 -3.52
C THR A 234 3.20 -0.89 -3.91
N LYS A 235 2.24 -0.47 -3.09
CA LYS A 235 1.54 0.82 -3.19
C LYS A 235 1.77 1.62 -1.91
N LEU A 236 2.07 2.91 -2.05
CA LEU A 236 2.10 3.86 -0.94
C LEU A 236 0.86 4.74 -1.03
N LEU A 237 0.01 4.65 -0.02
CA LEU A 237 -1.30 5.28 0.00
C LEU A 237 -1.34 6.38 1.06
N HIS A 238 -1.72 7.58 0.67
CA HIS A 238 -1.91 8.70 1.61
C HIS A 238 -3.20 8.50 2.39
N LEU A 239 -3.11 8.42 3.72
CA LEU A 239 -4.30 8.42 4.57
C LEU A 239 -4.88 9.83 4.65
N TRP A 240 -6.17 9.95 4.36
CA TRP A 240 -6.94 11.14 4.71
C TRP A 240 -7.20 11.11 6.22
N ILE A 241 -6.91 12.23 6.90
CA ILE A 241 -7.06 12.36 8.35
C ILE A 241 -8.23 13.31 8.63
N PRO A 242 -9.25 12.91 9.42
CA PRO A 242 -10.35 13.77 9.82
C PRO A 242 -9.87 15.04 10.54
N PRO A 243 -10.44 16.24 10.25
CA PRO A 243 -10.03 17.49 10.89
C PRO A 243 -10.10 17.50 12.41
N GLN A 244 -11.04 16.75 12.99
CA GLN A 244 -11.19 16.61 14.45
C GLN A 244 -9.97 15.93 15.11
N ASN A 245 -9.33 15.00 14.41
CA ASN A 245 -8.12 14.32 14.88
C ASN A 245 -6.87 15.18 14.68
N LEU A 246 -6.97 16.24 13.85
CA LEU A 246 -5.95 17.28 13.74
C LEU A 246 -6.00 18.26 14.92
N ASN A 247 -7.09 18.36 15.68
CA ASN A 247 -7.18 19.31 16.81
C ASN A 247 -6.62 18.75 18.12
N THR A 248 -6.53 17.43 18.28
CA THR A 248 -5.63 16.79 19.26
C THR A 248 -4.14 17.01 18.95
N VAL A 249 -3.80 17.66 17.82
CA VAL A 249 -2.43 17.94 17.37
C VAL A 249 -1.93 19.30 17.84
N SER A 250 -2.77 20.22 18.33
CA SER A 250 -2.27 21.50 18.85
C SER A 250 -3.14 22.09 19.96
N GLY A 251 -2.64 22.00 21.20
CA GLY A 251 -3.16 22.75 22.34
C GLY A 251 -2.80 24.23 22.34
N VAL A 252 -2.20 24.78 21.27
CA VAL A 252 -1.88 26.22 21.19
C VAL A 252 -2.17 26.75 19.79
N ALA A 253 -2.92 27.84 19.73
CA ALA A 253 -3.19 28.60 18.53
C ALA A 253 -1.89 29.21 17.97
N HIS A 254 -1.20 28.50 17.10
CA HIS A 254 -0.18 29.07 16.24
C HIS A 254 -0.53 28.87 14.77
N LYS A 255 -0.77 30.01 14.11
CA LYS A 255 -0.91 30.18 12.68
C LYS A 255 0.33 29.68 11.93
N LYS A 256 0.35 28.40 11.56
CA LYS A 256 1.06 27.90 10.38
C LYS A 256 0.45 26.55 10.02
N ARG A 257 -0.30 26.51 8.92
CA ARG A 257 -0.83 25.30 8.30
C ARG A 257 0.36 24.37 8.04
N ASN A 258 0.58 23.38 8.90
CA ASN A 258 1.63 22.38 8.71
C ASN A 258 1.22 21.49 7.52
N LEU A 259 1.61 21.91 6.31
CA LEU A 259 2.15 20.97 5.33
C LEU A 259 3.10 20.03 6.10
N MET A 260 3.04 18.70 5.90
CA MET A 260 4.05 17.69 6.29
C MET A 260 3.64 16.59 7.30
N GLU A 261 2.41 16.52 7.82
CA GLU A 261 1.98 15.30 8.54
C GLU A 261 1.08 14.44 7.65
N ARG A 262 1.70 13.78 6.67
CA ARG A 262 1.04 12.80 5.80
C ARG A 262 1.45 11.41 6.26
N ILE A 263 0.48 10.62 6.72
CA ILE A 263 0.73 9.22 7.06
C ILE A 263 0.62 8.40 5.78
N MET A 264 1.68 7.64 5.50
CA MET A 264 1.78 6.80 4.30
C MET A 264 1.56 5.34 4.67
N LEU A 265 0.49 4.75 4.16
CA LEU A 265 0.22 3.32 4.31
C LEU A 265 0.87 2.55 3.15
N GLN A 266 1.77 1.64 3.48
CA GLN A 266 2.37 0.71 2.52
C GLN A 266 1.57 -0.59 2.47
N VAL A 267 1.09 -0.93 1.27
CA VAL A 267 0.35 -2.16 0.97
C VAL A 267 1.05 -2.90 -0.15
N ASP A 268 1.29 -4.20 0.02
CA ASP A 268 1.95 -5.03 -0.97
C ASP A 268 0.94 -6.01 -1.59
N PHE A 269 0.59 -5.78 -2.85
CA PHE A 269 -0.18 -6.73 -3.66
C PHE A 269 0.76 -7.77 -4.30
N PRO A 270 0.28 -9.00 -4.55
CA PRO A 270 1.05 -10.02 -5.26
C PRO A 270 1.62 -9.49 -6.58
N SER A 271 2.91 -9.71 -6.80
CA SER A 271 3.55 -9.42 -8.09
C SER A 271 3.54 -10.69 -8.93
N LEU A 272 2.58 -10.78 -9.84
CA LEU A 272 2.43 -11.92 -10.74
C LEU A 272 3.34 -11.74 -11.98
N PRO A 273 3.73 -12.85 -12.64
CA PRO A 273 4.51 -12.79 -13.88
C PRO A 273 3.68 -12.28 -15.07
N PHE A 274 2.37 -12.13 -14.90
CA PHE A 274 1.42 -11.61 -15.86
C PHE A 274 0.57 -10.50 -15.23
N ASP A 275 0.04 -9.62 -16.06
CA ASP A 275 -0.90 -8.58 -15.62
C ASP A 275 -2.34 -9.09 -15.79
N ILE A 276 -3.19 -8.82 -14.79
CA ILE A 276 -4.60 -9.19 -14.85
C ILE A 276 -5.40 -8.01 -15.39
N ILE A 277 -6.15 -8.21 -16.47
CA ILE A 277 -6.93 -7.15 -17.14
C ILE A 277 -8.41 -7.48 -17.11
N TYR A 278 -9.22 -6.51 -16.70
CA TYR A 278 -10.67 -6.62 -16.78
C TYR A 278 -11.15 -6.28 -18.20
N LYS A 279 -11.69 -7.27 -18.90
CA LYS A 279 -12.35 -7.09 -20.20
C LYS A 279 -13.85 -7.02 -20.03
N ILE A 280 -14.49 -6.11 -20.78
CA ILE A 280 -15.95 -6.15 -20.92
C ILE A 280 -16.30 -7.46 -21.62
N PRO A 281 -17.21 -8.28 -21.06
CA PRO A 281 -17.72 -9.45 -21.76
C PRO A 281 -18.23 -9.04 -23.13
N GLN A 282 -17.69 -9.64 -24.19
CA GLN A 282 -18.30 -9.47 -25.52
C GLN A 282 -19.68 -10.12 -25.48
N ALA A 283 -20.68 -9.42 -26.02
CA ALA A 283 -22.03 -9.96 -26.10
C ALA A 283 -21.97 -11.35 -26.74
N ALA A 284 -22.45 -12.38 -26.04
CA ALA A 284 -22.55 -13.70 -26.64
C ALA A 284 -23.45 -13.58 -27.87
N ASN A 285 -22.96 -14.05 -29.02
CA ASN A 285 -23.71 -14.13 -30.28
C ASN A 285 -25.01 -14.97 -30.15
N ASN A 286 -25.18 -15.64 -29.00
CA ASN A 286 -26.20 -16.63 -28.70
C ASN A 286 -27.15 -16.16 -27.59
N SER A 287 -27.18 -14.86 -27.29
CA SER A 287 -28.09 -14.32 -26.26
C SER A 287 -29.53 -14.47 -26.75
N THR A 288 -30.28 -15.37 -26.11
CA THR A 288 -31.71 -15.54 -26.35
C THR A 288 -32.40 -14.28 -25.83
N CYS A 289 -32.78 -13.38 -26.73
CA CYS A 289 -33.55 -12.19 -26.38
C CYS A 289 -34.99 -12.64 -26.08
N ASN A 290 -35.32 -12.75 -24.79
CA ASN A 290 -36.69 -13.02 -24.38
C ASN A 290 -37.47 -11.70 -24.42
N SER A 291 -38.43 -11.60 -25.34
CA SER A 291 -39.31 -10.42 -25.42
C SER A 291 -40.15 -10.31 -24.14
N ILE A 292 -40.33 -9.09 -23.64
CA ILE A 292 -41.27 -8.80 -22.54
C ILE A 292 -42.70 -9.28 -22.85
N GLU A 293 -43.01 -9.42 -24.13
CA GLU A 293 -44.30 -9.88 -24.64
C GLU A 293 -44.52 -11.39 -24.46
N THR A 294 -43.45 -12.17 -24.26
CA THR A 294 -43.56 -13.62 -23.98
C THR A 294 -43.80 -13.91 -22.50
N LEU A 295 -43.74 -12.91 -21.63
CA LEU A 295 -44.05 -13.05 -20.21
C LEU A 295 -45.56 -13.18 -19.99
N GLU A 296 -45.94 -13.98 -19.01
CA GLU A 296 -47.32 -14.05 -18.53
C GLU A 296 -47.83 -12.67 -18.10
N LYS A 297 -49.13 -12.41 -18.30
CA LYS A 297 -49.77 -11.10 -18.08
C LYS A 297 -49.48 -10.51 -16.70
N ASP A 298 -49.61 -11.31 -15.64
CA ASP A 298 -49.35 -10.87 -14.25
C ASP A 298 -47.88 -10.49 -14.03
N SER A 299 -46.94 -11.31 -14.51
CA SER A 299 -45.50 -11.04 -14.44
C SER A 299 -45.12 -9.77 -15.21
N ARG A 300 -45.71 -9.56 -16.40
CA ARG A 300 -45.52 -8.37 -17.22
C ARG A 300 -46.04 -7.11 -16.53
N GLU A 301 -47.26 -7.15 -15.99
CA GLU A 301 -47.86 -6.02 -15.28
C GLU A 301 -47.06 -5.65 -14.02
N ARG A 302 -46.57 -6.64 -13.26
CA ARG A 302 -45.67 -6.42 -12.12
C ARG A 302 -44.35 -5.80 -12.54
N LEU A 303 -43.75 -6.27 -13.62
CA LEU A 303 -42.46 -5.76 -14.12
C LEU A 303 -42.59 -4.32 -14.60
N LEU A 304 -43.65 -3.99 -15.35
CA LEU A 304 -43.95 -2.61 -15.75
C LEU A 304 -44.23 -1.71 -14.53
N SER A 305 -44.94 -2.22 -13.52
CA SER A 305 -45.14 -1.49 -12.25
C SER A 305 -43.83 -1.16 -11.55
N ILE A 306 -42.87 -2.10 -11.52
CA ILE A 306 -41.54 -1.87 -10.92
C ILE A 306 -40.76 -0.81 -11.72
N ILE A 307 -40.76 -0.89 -13.05
CA ILE A 307 -40.06 0.06 -13.92
C ILE A 307 -40.66 1.48 -13.82
N SER A 308 -41.98 1.58 -13.63
CA SER A 308 -42.68 2.86 -13.52
C SER A 308 -42.47 3.61 -12.20
N LYS A 309 -41.86 2.98 -11.19
CA LYS A 309 -41.57 3.64 -9.91
C LYS A 309 -40.32 4.50 -10.05
N GLU A 310 -40.43 5.78 -9.71
CA GLU A 310 -39.27 6.67 -9.57
C GLU A 310 -38.29 6.07 -8.55
N GLY A 311 -37.05 5.84 -9.01
CA GLY A 311 -36.04 5.10 -8.25
C GLY A 311 -35.61 5.83 -6.98
N THR A 312 -36.06 5.37 -5.81
CA THR A 312 -35.46 5.72 -4.51
C THR A 312 -34.21 4.88 -4.20
N TYR A 313 -33.96 3.84 -4.99
CA TYR A 313 -32.80 2.97 -4.95
C TYR A 313 -32.13 3.08 -6.31
N GLY A 314 -30.84 3.39 -6.37
CA GLY A 314 -30.07 3.74 -7.57
C GLY A 314 -29.95 2.69 -8.68
N TYR A 315 -31.05 2.07 -9.09
CA TYR A 315 -31.19 1.41 -10.37
C TYR A 315 -31.43 2.49 -11.43
N VAL A 316 -30.35 2.95 -12.07
CA VAL A 316 -30.48 3.65 -13.34
C VAL A 316 -30.82 2.60 -14.38
N PHE A 317 -32.11 2.37 -14.61
CA PHE A 317 -32.54 1.66 -15.81
C PHE A 317 -32.27 2.59 -17.00
N LEU A 318 -31.28 2.27 -17.82
CA LEU A 318 -31.13 2.87 -19.14
C LEU A 318 -32.31 2.39 -20.00
N VAL A 319 -33.44 3.08 -19.91
CA VAL A 319 -34.55 2.92 -20.85
C VAL A 319 -34.18 3.68 -22.11
N THR A 320 -33.37 3.07 -22.96
CA THR A 320 -33.36 3.39 -24.38
C THR A 320 -34.42 2.53 -25.05
N SER A 321 -35.07 3.07 -26.08
CA SER A 321 -36.32 2.60 -26.68
C SER A 321 -36.28 1.22 -27.37
N ASN A 322 -35.38 0.33 -26.97
CA ASN A 322 -35.35 -1.09 -27.31
C ASN A 322 -34.85 -1.86 -26.07
N LEU A 323 -35.78 -2.47 -25.34
CA LEU A 323 -35.50 -3.25 -24.13
C LEU A 323 -34.72 -4.53 -24.49
N THR A 324 -33.42 -4.55 -24.21
CA THR A 324 -32.60 -5.78 -24.18
C THR A 324 -32.27 -6.10 -22.73
N PHE A 325 -32.93 -7.11 -22.16
CA PHE A 325 -32.58 -7.61 -20.83
C PHE A 325 -31.47 -8.66 -20.96
N HIS A 326 -30.28 -8.33 -20.48
CA HIS A 326 -29.24 -9.33 -20.25
C HIS A 326 -29.43 -9.92 -18.85
N MET A 327 -30.01 -11.11 -18.75
CA MET A 327 -29.88 -11.94 -17.55
C MET A 327 -28.51 -12.62 -17.58
N GLN A 328 -27.80 -12.58 -16.46
CA GLN A 328 -26.56 -13.31 -16.22
C GLN A 328 -26.82 -14.41 -15.18
#